data_AF-A0A2G8HY63-F1
#
_entry.id   AF-A0A2G8HY63-F1
#
_cell.length_a   1.000
_cell.length_b   1.000
_cell.length_c   1.000
_cell.angle_alpha   90.00
_cell.angle_beta   90.00
_cell.angle_gamma   90.00
#
_symmetry.space_group_name_H-M   'P 1'
#
loop_
_entity.id
_entity.type
_entity.pdbx_description
1 polymer ?
#
loop_
_entity_poly.entity_id
_entity_poly.type
_entity_poly.pdbx_seq_one_letter_code
_entity_poly.pdbx_strand_id
1 'polypeptide(L)' 'MKKFEDLAEWSPKKMRTLRNNLNNRLESYKTSGDNAKPLQTSHALYGLSEEGCQELLKKVTKLLKTQK' A
#
# COMPACT_ATOMS: atom_id res chain seq x y z
N MET A 1 8.41 0.18 9.61
CA MET A 1 7.61 -0.50 8.57
C MET A 1 7.75 -2.03 8.62
N LYS A 2 7.64 -2.68 9.80
CA LYS A 2 7.90 -4.12 9.95
C LYS A 2 6.96 -5.04 9.13
N LYS A 3 5.76 -4.56 8.78
CA LYS A 3 4.74 -5.34 8.05
C LYS A 3 5.06 -5.64 6.57
N PHE A 4 6.07 -4.99 5.98
CA PHE A 4 6.36 -5.07 4.53
C PHE A 4 7.85 -5.21 4.22
N GLU A 5 8.61 -5.81 5.14
CA GLU A 5 10.06 -6.01 4.99
C GLU A 5 10.35 -7.12 3.97
N ASP A 6 9.53 -8.17 3.93
CA ASP A 6 9.62 -9.40 3.12
C ASP A 6 8.89 -9.32 1.76
N LEU A 7 8.55 -8.11 1.28
CA LEU A 7 7.76 -7.94 0.04
C LEU A 7 8.35 -8.66 -1.19
N ALA A 8 9.66 -8.88 -1.22
CA ALA A 8 10.32 -9.57 -2.33
C ALA A 8 9.95 -11.07 -2.40
N GLU A 9 9.56 -11.68 -1.28
CA GLU A 9 9.17 -13.09 -1.18
C GLU A 9 7.67 -13.29 -1.46
N TRP A 10 6.91 -12.20 -1.54
CA TRP A 10 5.47 -12.28 -1.77
C TRP A 10 5.18 -12.72 -3.20
N SER A 11 4.12 -13.50 -3.36
CA SER A 11 3.64 -13.87 -4.68
C SER A 11 3.19 -12.64 -5.49
N PRO A 12 3.33 -12.65 -6.83
CA PRO A 12 2.85 -11.58 -7.70
C PRO A 12 1.37 -11.22 -7.47
N LYS A 13 0.54 -12.22 -7.12
CA LYS A 13 -0.88 -12.02 -6.79
C LYS A 13 -1.03 -11.16 -5.53
N LYS A 14 -0.34 -11.50 -4.44
CA LYS A 14 -0.40 -10.73 -3.18
C LYS A 14 0.13 -9.30 -3.37
N MET A 15 1.22 -9.12 -4.12
CA MET A 15 1.73 -7.78 -4.42
C MET A 15 0.77 -6.94 -5.26
N ARG A 16 0.08 -7.54 -6.24
CA ARG A 16 -0.96 -6.83 -7.03
C ARG A 16 -2.12 -6.39 -6.14
N THR A 17 -2.56 -7.24 -5.21
CA THR A 17 -3.58 -6.88 -4.22
C THR A 17 -3.11 -5.70 -3.36
N LEU A 18 -1.89 -5.75 -2.84
CA LEU A 18 -1.33 -4.66 -2.04
C LEU A 18 -1.24 -3.35 -2.84
N ARG A 19 -0.75 -3.39 -4.08
CA ARG A 19 -0.70 -2.23 -4.98
C ARG A 19 -2.09 -1.62 -5.19
N ASN A 20 -3.11 -2.45 -5.41
CA ASN A 20 -4.48 -1.98 -5.60
C ASN A 20 -5.04 -1.33 -4.32
N ASN A 21 -4.80 -1.93 -3.15
CA ASN A 21 -5.19 -1.35 -1.87
C ASN A 21 -4.53 0.02 -1.62
N LEU A 22 -3.25 0.15 -2.01
CA LEU A 22 -2.50 1.41 -1.91
C LEU A 22 -3.10 2.49 -2.81
N ASN A 23 -3.38 2.16 -4.08
CA ASN A 23 -4.03 3.10 -5.00
C ASN A 23 -5.39 3.56 -4.45
N ASN A 24 -6.22 2.63 -3.96
CA ASN A 24 -7.52 2.97 -3.37
C ASN A 24 -7.36 3.87 -2.13
N ARG A 25 -6.36 3.59 -1.29
CA ARG A 25 -6.12 4.40 -0.09
C ARG A 25 -5.63 5.80 -0.44
N LEU A 26 -4.73 5.94 -1.41
CA LEU A 26 -4.27 7.24 -1.90
C LEU A 26 -5.40 8.04 -2.53
N GLU A 27 -6.31 7.40 -3.27
CA GLU A 27 -7.49 8.09 -3.81
C GLU A 27 -8.41 8.60 -2.69
N SER A 28 -8.54 7.83 -1.59
CA SER A 28 -9.27 8.29 -0.40
C SER A 28 -8.62 9.51 0.26
N TYR A 29 -7.28 9.56 0.34
CA TYR A 29 -6.57 10.75 0.83
C TYR A 29 -6.73 11.93 -0.12
N LYS A 30 -6.64 11.71 -1.43
CA LYS A 30 -6.86 12.76 -2.43
C LYS A 30 -8.27 13.37 -2.38
N THR A 31 -9.29 12.53 -2.17
CA THR A 31 -10.70 12.96 -2.18
C THR A 31 -11.12 13.61 -0.86
N SER A 32 -10.60 13.11 0.27
CA SER A 32 -11.08 13.51 1.60
C SER A 32 -10.04 14.27 2.44
N GLY A 33 -8.79 14.35 1.99
CA GLY A 33 -7.69 14.96 2.72
C GLY A 33 -7.58 14.42 4.15
N ASP A 34 -7.50 15.34 5.11
CA ASP A 34 -7.47 15.05 6.55
C ASP A 34 -8.74 14.35 7.07
N ASN A 35 -9.85 14.39 6.32
CA ASN A 35 -11.10 13.70 6.66
C ASN A 35 -11.17 12.26 6.11
N ALA A 36 -10.10 11.75 5.51
CA ALA A 36 -10.06 10.38 5.00
C ALA A 36 -10.28 9.38 6.15
N LYS A 37 -11.43 8.68 6.12
CA LYS A 37 -11.82 7.74 7.18
C LYS A 37 -10.68 6.79 7.51
N PRO A 38 -10.39 6.55 8.81
CA PRO A 38 -9.37 5.58 9.19
C PRO A 38 -9.79 4.19 8.73
N LEU A 39 -8.81 3.41 8.31
CA LEU A 39 -9.02 1.99 8.00
C LEU A 39 -9.29 1.22 9.30
N GLN A 40 -9.87 0.04 9.18
CA GLN A 40 -9.97 -0.90 10.32
C GLN A 40 -8.57 -1.36 10.74
N THR A 41 -8.38 -1.66 12.03
CA THR A 41 -7.10 -2.10 12.62
C THR A 41 -6.52 -3.36 11.96
N SER A 42 -7.38 -4.24 11.46
CA SER A 42 -7.03 -5.46 10.73
C SER A 42 -6.57 -5.21 9.29
N HIS A 43 -6.86 -4.05 8.71
CA HIS A 43 -6.48 -3.75 7.34
C HIS A 43 -4.95 -3.61 7.22
N ALA A 44 -4.37 -4.14 6.14
CA ALA A 44 -2.91 -4.15 5.95
C ALA A 44 -2.29 -2.75 6.03
N LEU A 45 -3.00 -1.74 5.52
CA LEU A 45 -2.56 -0.34 5.47
C LEU A 45 -2.97 0.50 6.71
N TYR A 46 -3.52 -0.13 7.75
CA TYR A 46 -3.92 0.59 8.97
C TYR A 46 -2.73 1.34 9.59
N GLY A 47 -2.95 2.61 9.92
CA GLY A 47 -1.96 3.49 10.54
C GLY A 47 -0.91 4.05 9.58
N LEU A 48 -0.99 3.78 8.27
CA LEU A 48 -0.11 4.41 7.29
C LEU A 48 -0.63 5.80 6.90
N SER A 49 0.26 6.79 6.97
CA SER A 49 0.06 8.12 6.39
C SER A 49 -0.02 8.06 4.86
N GLU A 50 -0.47 9.15 4.24
CA GLU A 50 -0.46 9.28 2.78
C GLU A 50 0.96 9.07 2.21
N GLU A 51 1.95 9.75 2.78
CA GLU A 51 3.37 9.60 2.40
C GLU A 51 3.83 8.15 2.53
N GLY A 52 3.51 7.48 3.63
CA GLY A 52 3.84 6.06 3.82
C GLY A 52 3.18 5.14 2.79
N CYS A 53 1.96 5.46 2.34
CA CYS A 53 1.31 4.76 1.24
C CYS A 53 2.01 5.02 -0.11
N GLN A 54 2.45 6.25 -0.38
CA GLN A 54 3.16 6.60 -1.62
C GLN A 54 4.52 5.89 -1.72
N GLU A 55 5.29 5.87 -0.63
CA GLU A 55 6.59 5.17 -0.57
C GLU A 55 6.42 3.67 -0.79
N LEU A 56 5.45 3.05 -0.12
CA LEU A 56 5.19 1.63 -0.25
C LEU A 56 4.72 1.28 -1.67
N LEU A 57 3.91 2.12 -2.30
CA LEU A 57 3.45 1.92 -3.67
C LEU A 57 4.63 1.93 -4.67
N LYS A 58 5.58 2.85 -4.50
CA LYS A 58 6.81 2.88 -5.32
C LYS A 58 7.59 1.57 -5.17
N LYS A 59 7.79 1.08 -3.95
CA LYS A 59 8.49 -0.18 -3.66
C LYS A 59 7.79 -1.38 -4.31
N VAL A 60 6.49 -1.54 -4.08
CA VAL A 60 5.69 -2.65 -4.63
C VAL A 60 5.67 -2.62 -6.16
N THR A 61 5.53 -1.44 -6.76
CA THR A 61 5.51 -1.30 -8.22
C THR A 61 6.87 -1.64 -8.85
N LYS A 62 7.97 -1.28 -8.20
CA LYS A 62 9.32 -1.66 -8.64
C LYS A 62 9.50 -3.18 -8.60
N LEU A 63 9.14 -3.83 -7.49
CA LEU A 63 9.25 -5.28 -7.34
C LEU A 63 8.39 -6.05 -8.37
N LEU A 64 7.16 -5.60 -8.61
CA LEU A 64 6.28 -6.20 -9.63
C LEU A 64 6.84 -6.10 -11.06
N LYS A 65 7.63 -5.06 -11.36
CA LYS A 65 8.28 -4.91 -12.67
C LYS A 65 9.50 -5.84 -12.81
N THR A 66 10.23 -6.07 -11.72
CA THR A 66 11.44 -6.92 -11.73
C THR A 66 11.13 -8.41 -11.66
N GLN A 67 9.92 -8.79 -11.23
CA GLN A 67 9.46 -10.19 -11.20
C GLN A 67 8.70 -10.62 -12.46
N LYS A 68 8.73 -9.82 -13.52
CA LYS A 68 8.21 -10.21 -14.84
C LYS A 68 9.22 -11.08 -15.57
#